data_AF-A0A9E7A6X1-F1
#
_entry.id   AF-A0A9E7A6X1-F1
#
_cell.length_a   1.000
_cell.length_b   1.000
_cell.length_c   1.000
_cell.angle_alpha   90.00
_cell.angle_beta   90.00
_cell.angle_gamma   90.00
#
_symmetry.space_group_name_H-M   'P 1'
#
loop_
_entity.id
_entity.type
_entity.pdbx_description
1 polymer ?
#
loop_
_entity_poly.entity_id
_entity_poly.type
_entity_poly.pdbx_seq_one_letter_code
_entity_poly.pdbx_strand_id
1 'polypeptide(L)'
;MAKTAKVSKTAKPAKTAKPVKAAKKPTKNKVARKAAKLPIPANIPVEKVRIPKAVLRAEAAHLKPLELPEDGDAAVLDRLWTTIESRRMAGNAATSHSARLIARGTQKVAQKLGEEAVELVIEAVARNRPATISESADVLYHLMLLLVDAGITPGEVWAELRRREGISGIAEKASRPRPKALLAIAQTTKLP
;
A
#
# COMPACT_ATOMS: atom_id res chain seq x y z
N MET A 1 -55.16 46.17 70.19
CA MET A 1 -54.70 46.34 71.59
C MET A 1 -53.66 45.27 71.91
N ALA A 2 -52.61 45.67 72.65
CA ALA A 2 -51.55 44.90 73.34
C ALA A 2 -50.93 43.67 72.61
N LYS A 3 -49.68 43.68 72.09
CA LYS A 3 -48.34 43.75 72.75
C LYS A 3 -48.07 42.69 73.83
N THR A 4 -47.16 41.78 73.49
CA THR A 4 -45.98 41.28 74.26
C THR A 4 -45.07 40.58 73.21
N ALA A 5 -43.90 41.05 72.74
CA ALA A 5 -42.66 41.57 73.35
C ALA A 5 -42.15 40.61 74.44
N LYS A 6 -40.91 40.11 74.49
CA LYS A 6 -39.58 40.54 73.99
C LYS A 6 -38.62 39.40 74.42
N VAL A 7 -37.49 39.06 73.78
CA VAL A 7 -36.11 39.51 74.08
C VAL A 7 -35.20 38.40 73.46
N SER A 8 -34.42 38.63 72.39
CA SER A 8 -33.08 39.27 72.28
C SER A 8 -31.92 38.39 72.80
N LYS A 9 -30.97 37.97 71.93
CA LYS A 9 -29.57 38.48 71.76
C LYS A 9 -28.63 37.25 71.96
N THR A 10 -27.46 37.03 71.38
CA THR A 10 -26.51 37.79 70.54
C THR A 10 -25.34 36.87 70.11
N ALA A 11 -24.65 37.27 69.04
CA ALA A 11 -23.19 37.15 68.78
C ALA A 11 -22.56 35.90 68.10
N LYS A 12 -21.89 36.21 66.97
CA LYS A 12 -20.75 35.57 66.25
C LYS A 12 -19.41 36.00 66.92
N PRO A 13 -18.17 35.66 66.46
CA PRO A 13 -17.63 34.66 65.51
C PRO A 13 -16.47 33.81 66.16
N ALA A 14 -15.72 32.88 65.55
CA ALA A 14 -14.67 33.05 64.53
C ALA A 14 -13.81 31.77 64.34
N LYS A 15 -13.29 31.58 63.11
CA LYS A 15 -11.98 30.98 62.70
C LYS A 15 -11.80 29.46 62.95
N THR A 16 -11.20 28.62 62.08
CA THR A 16 -10.18 28.76 61.01
C THR A 16 -10.07 27.40 60.30
N ALA A 17 -9.94 27.37 58.95
CA ALA A 17 -9.01 26.48 58.23
C ALA A 17 -9.14 26.62 56.70
N LYS A 18 -8.05 27.04 56.06
CA LYS A 18 -7.60 26.66 54.71
C LYS A 18 -6.13 26.25 54.90
N PRO A 19 -5.57 25.27 54.16
CA PRO A 19 -5.32 25.49 52.73
C PRO A 19 -5.44 24.27 51.79
N VAL A 20 -5.86 24.61 50.57
CA VAL A 20 -5.50 24.15 49.23
C VAL A 20 -4.40 23.07 49.12
N LYS A 21 -4.71 21.96 48.43
CA LYS A 21 -3.75 21.20 47.60
C LYS A 21 -4.34 20.94 46.21
N ALA A 22 -3.56 21.31 45.20
CA ALA A 22 -3.83 21.13 43.78
C ALA A 22 -3.66 19.67 43.33
N ALA A 23 -4.52 19.18 42.42
CA ALA A 23 -4.22 17.99 41.61
C ALA A 23 -5.03 17.93 40.30
N LYS A 24 -4.33 18.32 39.22
CA LYS A 24 -4.28 17.76 37.85
C LYS A 24 -5.58 17.59 37.02
N LYS A 25 -5.59 18.34 35.90
CA LYS A 25 -6.40 18.15 34.67
C LYS A 25 -6.48 16.67 34.25
N PRO A 26 -7.60 16.22 33.65
CA PRO A 26 -7.64 14.93 32.97
C PRO A 26 -6.73 15.01 31.74
N THR A 27 -5.62 14.28 31.77
CA THR A 27 -4.76 14.06 30.62
C THR A 27 -5.54 13.35 29.54
N LYS A 28 -5.66 13.97 28.36
CA LYS A 28 -6.08 13.31 27.12
C LYS A 28 -5.14 12.13 26.89
N ASN A 29 -5.62 10.91 27.12
CA ASN A 29 -4.93 9.72 26.65
C ASN A 29 -4.87 9.79 25.13
N LYS A 30 -3.68 10.11 24.60
CA LYS A 30 -3.36 9.86 23.19
C LYS A 30 -3.47 8.37 22.98
N VAL A 31 -4.59 7.93 22.40
CA VAL A 31 -4.72 6.58 21.85
C VAL A 31 -3.69 6.50 20.72
N ALA A 32 -2.53 5.90 21.02
CA ALA A 32 -1.58 5.52 20.01
C ALA A 32 -2.28 4.57 19.04
N ARG A 33 -2.58 5.04 17.83
CA ARG A 33 -3.03 4.18 16.74
C ARG A 33 -1.91 3.20 16.45
N LYS A 34 -1.99 2.00 17.03
CA LYS A 34 -1.15 0.87 16.64
C LYS A 34 -1.50 0.61 15.19
N ALA A 35 -0.55 0.82 14.28
CA ALA A 35 -0.72 0.46 12.87
C ALA A 35 -1.21 -0.98 12.83
N ALA A 36 -2.39 -1.21 12.25
CA ALA A 36 -2.96 -2.53 12.13
C ALA A 36 -2.03 -3.35 11.23
N LYS A 37 -1.18 -4.17 11.85
CA LYS A 37 -0.35 -5.14 11.16
C LYS A 37 -1.34 -6.17 10.60
N LEU A 38 -1.57 -6.11 9.29
CA LEU A 38 -2.45 -7.06 8.59
C LEU A 38 -2.05 -8.50 8.97
N PRO A 39 -3.02 -9.39 9.21
CA PRO A 39 -2.74 -10.76 9.62
C PRO A 39 -2.06 -11.49 8.45
N ILE A 40 -0.75 -11.74 8.60
CA ILE A 40 0.00 -12.64 7.74
C ILE A 40 -0.43 -14.07 8.13
N PRO A 41 -0.75 -14.97 7.18
CA PRO A 41 -1.06 -16.36 7.51
C PRO A 41 0.10 -16.99 8.29
N ALA A 42 -0.24 -17.63 9.42
CA ALA A 42 0.70 -17.98 10.49
C ALA A 42 1.69 -19.12 10.16
N ASN A 43 1.72 -19.64 8.93
CA ASN A 43 2.44 -20.88 8.63
C ASN A 43 3.15 -20.90 7.26
N ILE A 44 3.83 -19.80 6.91
CA ILE A 44 4.82 -19.83 5.83
C ILE A 44 6.20 -20.05 6.46
N PRO A 45 6.87 -21.19 6.21
CA PRO A 45 8.28 -21.32 6.53
C PRO A 45 9.08 -20.38 5.62
N VAL A 46 9.24 -19.13 6.03
CA VAL A 46 10.15 -18.18 5.36
C VAL A 46 11.54 -18.43 5.92
N GLU A 47 12.24 -19.43 5.39
CA GLU A 47 13.65 -19.58 5.69
C GLU A 47 14.38 -18.33 5.16
N LYS A 48 15.01 -17.58 6.06
CA LYS A 48 15.75 -16.36 5.72
C LYS A 48 17.06 -16.74 5.03
N VAL A 49 16.99 -17.01 3.74
CA VAL A 49 18.21 -17.20 2.95
C VAL A 49 18.90 -15.86 2.77
N ARG A 50 20.11 -15.78 3.32
CA ARG A 50 20.97 -14.60 3.25
C ARG A 50 21.76 -14.64 1.94
N ILE A 51 21.35 -13.83 0.98
CA ILE A 51 22.10 -13.66 -0.28
C ILE A 51 23.44 -12.98 0.04
N PRO A 52 24.58 -13.50 -0.45
CA PRO A 52 25.88 -12.87 -0.24
C PRO A 52 25.92 -11.44 -0.81
N LYS A 53 26.50 -10.50 -0.06
CA LYS A 53 26.60 -9.07 -0.47
C LYS A 53 27.31 -8.88 -1.82
N ALA A 54 28.23 -9.78 -2.18
CA ALA A 54 28.93 -9.74 -3.46
C ALA A 54 27.99 -9.99 -4.65
N VAL A 55 27.05 -10.93 -4.51
CA VAL A 55 26.03 -11.22 -5.53
C VAL A 55 25.10 -10.03 -5.69
N LEU A 56 24.61 -9.48 -4.58
CA LEU A 56 23.77 -8.28 -4.60
C LEU A 56 24.47 -7.06 -5.24
N ARG A 57 25.78 -6.91 -5.04
CA ARG A 57 26.57 -5.84 -5.67
C ARG A 57 26.80 -6.09 -7.16
N ALA A 58 27.03 -7.33 -7.57
CA ALA A 58 27.19 -7.68 -8.99
C ALA A 58 25.86 -7.50 -9.76
N GLU A 59 24.74 -7.91 -9.17
CA GLU A 59 23.40 -7.66 -9.74
C GLU A 59 23.10 -6.16 -9.77
N ALA A 60 23.38 -5.41 -8.70
CA ALA A 60 23.18 -3.97 -8.67
C ALA A 60 24.11 -3.19 -9.63
N ALA A 61 25.28 -3.75 -9.99
CA ALA A 61 26.18 -3.14 -10.96
C ALA A 61 25.60 -3.18 -12.38
N HIS A 62 24.76 -4.17 -12.71
CA HIS A 62 24.01 -4.19 -13.98
C HIS A 62 22.94 -3.09 -14.06
N LEU A 63 22.63 -2.44 -12.94
CA LEU A 63 21.62 -1.37 -12.85
C LEU A 63 22.23 0.05 -12.89
N LYS A 64 23.52 0.23 -13.22
CA LYS A 64 24.14 1.58 -13.32
C LYS A 64 25.16 1.71 -14.46
N PRO A 65 25.20 2.87 -15.17
CA PRO A 65 24.14 3.88 -15.35
C PRO A 65 22.98 3.32 -16.19
N LEU A 66 21.91 4.09 -16.36
CA LEU A 66 20.77 3.76 -17.25
C LEU A 66 21.22 3.84 -18.73
N GLU A 67 22.11 2.93 -19.14
CA GLU A 67 22.43 2.65 -20.53
C GLU A 67 21.33 1.73 -21.05
N LEU A 68 20.32 2.33 -21.68
CA LEU A 68 19.20 1.57 -22.24
C LEU A 68 19.66 0.89 -23.54
N PRO A 69 19.49 -0.43 -23.68
CA PRO A 69 19.68 -1.09 -24.96
C PRO A 69 18.75 -0.49 -26.02
N GLU A 70 19.26 -0.28 -27.24
CA GLU A 70 18.46 0.29 -28.34
C GLU A 70 17.44 -0.71 -28.92
N ASP A 71 17.53 -1.99 -28.56
CA ASP A 71 16.75 -3.12 -29.07
C ASP A 71 15.59 -3.57 -28.16
N GLY A 72 15.18 -2.72 -27.20
CA GLY A 72 14.06 -3.03 -26.31
C GLY A 72 12.71 -3.13 -27.02
N ASP A 73 12.00 -4.25 -26.83
CA ASP A 73 10.66 -4.49 -27.39
C ASP A 73 9.65 -5.01 -26.36
N ALA A 74 8.36 -5.03 -26.74
CA ALA A 74 7.28 -5.51 -25.89
C ALA A 74 7.35 -7.03 -25.62
N ALA A 75 8.04 -7.81 -26.47
CA ALA A 75 8.18 -9.26 -26.28
C ALA A 75 8.99 -9.60 -25.02
N VAL A 76 9.70 -8.63 -24.43
CA VAL A 76 10.31 -8.76 -23.11
C VAL A 76 9.29 -9.14 -22.02
N LEU A 77 8.03 -8.71 -22.15
CA LEU A 77 6.99 -9.00 -21.16
C LEU A 77 6.58 -10.48 -21.18
N ASP A 78 6.51 -11.09 -22.36
CA ASP A 78 6.21 -12.52 -22.50
C ASP A 78 7.38 -13.38 -21.96
N ARG A 79 8.62 -12.98 -22.25
CA ARG A 79 9.83 -13.62 -21.69
C ARG A 79 9.89 -13.49 -20.17
N LEU A 80 9.54 -12.31 -19.64
CA LEU A 80 9.52 -12.03 -18.21
C LEU A 80 8.45 -12.88 -17.50
N TRP A 81 7.23 -12.92 -18.03
CA TRP A 81 6.17 -13.77 -17.48
C TRP A 81 6.60 -15.23 -17.44
N THR A 82 7.17 -15.76 -18.53
CA THR A 82 7.68 -17.14 -18.62
C THR A 82 8.75 -17.42 -17.57
N THR A 83 9.65 -16.46 -17.35
CA THR A 83 10.72 -16.56 -16.34
C THR A 83 10.14 -16.58 -14.92
N ILE A 84 9.16 -15.73 -14.64
CA ILE A 84 8.49 -15.67 -13.33
C ILE A 84 7.73 -16.98 -13.06
N GLU A 85 7.01 -17.50 -14.07
CA GLU A 85 6.27 -18.74 -13.97
C GLU A 85 7.19 -19.95 -13.73
N SER A 86 8.29 -20.05 -14.47
CA SER A 86 9.33 -21.05 -14.24
C SER A 86 9.87 -21.00 -12.80
N ARG A 87 10.14 -19.80 -12.28
CA ARG A 87 10.59 -19.59 -10.91
C ARG A 87 9.52 -19.96 -9.86
N ARG A 88 8.24 -19.75 -10.16
CA ARG A 88 7.12 -20.18 -9.31
C ARG A 88 7.08 -21.70 -9.22
N MET A 89 7.16 -22.38 -10.36
CA MET A 89 7.12 -23.83 -10.47
C MET A 89 8.32 -24.52 -9.81
N ALA A 90 9.51 -23.90 -9.87
CA ALA A 90 10.70 -24.40 -9.18
C ALA A 90 10.60 -24.37 -7.64
N GLY A 91 9.62 -23.65 -7.07
CA GLY A 91 9.29 -23.69 -5.63
C GLY A 91 10.36 -23.11 -4.69
N ASN A 92 11.49 -22.62 -5.20
CA ASN A 92 12.60 -22.14 -4.37
C ASN A 92 12.43 -20.66 -3.97
N ALA A 93 11.58 -20.41 -2.96
CA ALA A 93 11.38 -19.09 -2.37
C ALA A 93 12.63 -18.53 -1.66
N ALA A 94 13.62 -19.38 -1.40
CA ALA A 94 14.87 -19.01 -0.75
C ALA A 94 15.79 -18.20 -1.70
N THR A 95 15.85 -18.56 -2.98
CA THR A 95 16.77 -17.95 -3.95
C THR A 95 16.08 -17.00 -4.94
N SER A 96 14.76 -17.11 -5.14
CA SER A 96 14.02 -16.28 -6.09
C SER A 96 13.14 -15.25 -5.40
N HIS A 97 13.36 -13.95 -5.71
CA HIS A 97 12.50 -12.87 -5.22
C HIS A 97 11.04 -13.06 -5.61
N SER A 98 10.78 -13.42 -6.87
CA SER A 98 9.45 -13.67 -7.41
C SER A 98 8.73 -14.81 -6.66
N ALA A 99 9.41 -15.95 -6.49
CA ALA A 99 8.85 -17.09 -5.76
C ALA A 99 8.55 -16.74 -4.29
N ARG A 100 9.41 -15.92 -3.67
CA ARG A 100 9.25 -15.46 -2.30
C ARG A 100 8.06 -14.52 -2.12
N LEU A 101 7.74 -13.69 -3.12
CA LEU A 101 6.56 -12.83 -3.10
C LEU A 101 5.29 -13.64 -3.33
N ILE A 102 5.27 -14.52 -4.32
CA ILE A 102 4.13 -15.41 -4.60
C ILE A 102 3.82 -16.30 -3.39
N ALA A 103 4.84 -16.86 -2.73
CA ALA A 103 4.67 -17.66 -1.51
C ALA A 103 4.04 -16.88 -0.34
N ARG A 104 4.07 -15.54 -0.37
CA ARG A 104 3.39 -14.66 0.61
C ARG A 104 1.93 -14.37 0.24
N GLY A 105 1.46 -14.87 -0.90
CA GLY A 105 0.09 -14.79 -1.38
C GLY A 105 -0.24 -13.49 -2.12
N THR A 106 -1.38 -13.54 -2.82
CA THR A 106 -1.90 -12.47 -3.70
C THR A 106 -1.94 -11.10 -3.05
N GLN A 107 -2.29 -11.02 -1.76
CA GLN A 107 -2.33 -9.74 -1.04
C GLN A 107 -0.96 -9.04 -1.06
N LYS A 108 0.13 -9.78 -0.86
CA LYS A 108 1.47 -9.18 -0.84
C LYS A 108 1.94 -8.80 -2.24
N VAL A 109 1.59 -9.59 -3.25
CA VAL A 109 1.88 -9.30 -4.65
C VAL A 109 1.15 -8.02 -5.08
N ALA A 110 -0.15 -7.92 -4.82
CA ALA A 110 -0.95 -6.74 -5.12
C ALA A 110 -0.48 -5.49 -4.35
N GLN A 111 -0.06 -5.65 -3.09
CA GLN A 111 0.53 -4.55 -2.33
C GLN A 111 1.77 -3.99 -3.03
N LYS A 112 2.69 -4.85 -3.49
CA LYS A 112 3.91 -4.41 -4.18
C LYS A 112 3.58 -3.66 -5.47
N LEU A 113 2.67 -4.17 -6.29
CA LEU A 113 2.22 -3.47 -7.50
C LEU A 113 1.67 -2.07 -7.17
N GLY A 114 0.91 -1.95 -6.08
CA GLY A 114 0.39 -0.66 -5.62
C GLY A 114 1.47 0.31 -5.14
N GLU A 115 2.50 -0.18 -4.45
CA GLU A 115 3.66 0.61 -4.04
C GLU A 115 4.38 1.21 -5.26
N GLU A 116 4.76 0.38 -6.24
CA GLU A 116 5.49 0.87 -7.43
C GLU A 116 4.65 1.82 -8.28
N ALA A 117 3.33 1.59 -8.36
CA ALA A 117 2.44 2.51 -9.07
C ALA A 117 2.40 3.90 -8.44
N VAL A 118 2.49 3.99 -7.10
CA VAL A 118 2.54 5.27 -6.39
C VAL A 118 3.91 5.93 -6.60
N GLU A 119 5.00 5.17 -6.53
CA GLU A 119 6.37 5.67 -6.78
C GLU A 119 6.49 6.23 -8.21
N LEU A 120 5.99 5.51 -9.21
CA LEU A 120 5.91 5.98 -10.60
C LEU A 120 5.17 7.32 -10.73
N VAL A 121 4.01 7.45 -10.08
CA VAL A 121 3.23 8.71 -10.12
C VAL A 121 4.02 9.86 -9.50
N ILE A 122 4.72 9.62 -8.38
CA ILE A 122 5.53 10.63 -7.71
C ILE A 122 6.65 11.10 -8.65
N GLU A 123 7.40 10.18 -9.26
CA GLU A 123 8.53 10.52 -10.13
C GLU A 123 8.09 11.18 -11.44
N ALA A 124 6.93 10.79 -11.98
CA ALA A 124 6.34 11.43 -13.14
C ALA A 124 5.94 12.89 -12.84
N VAL A 125 5.34 13.16 -11.67
CA VAL A 125 5.00 14.52 -11.21
C VAL A 125 6.27 15.34 -10.97
N ALA A 126 7.32 14.72 -10.44
CA ALA A 126 8.64 15.34 -10.26
C ALA A 126 9.39 15.60 -11.58
N ARG A 127 8.86 15.11 -12.72
CA ARG A 127 9.50 15.16 -14.05
C ARG A 127 10.88 14.51 -14.08
N ASN A 128 11.10 13.51 -13.21
CA ASN A 128 12.35 12.76 -13.14
C ASN A 128 12.33 11.64 -14.18
N ARG A 129 12.78 11.93 -15.41
CA ARG A 129 12.68 10.98 -16.52
C ARG A 129 13.39 9.64 -16.26
N PRO A 130 14.64 9.58 -15.78
CA PRO A 130 15.31 8.31 -15.48
C PRO A 130 14.55 7.47 -14.44
N ALA A 131 14.08 8.10 -13.35
CA ALA A 131 13.31 7.37 -12.34
C ALA A 131 11.95 6.93 -12.88
N THR A 132 11.25 7.79 -13.63
CA THR A 132 9.97 7.42 -14.28
C THR A 132 10.12 6.17 -15.15
N ILE A 133 11.23 6.01 -15.87
CA ILE A 133 11.52 4.80 -16.66
C ILE A 133 11.73 3.59 -15.77
N SER A 134 12.55 3.73 -14.72
CA SER A 134 12.81 2.66 -13.75
C SER A 134 11.53 2.19 -13.07
N GLU A 135 10.74 3.11 -12.52
CA GLU A 135 9.48 2.80 -11.83
C GLU A 135 8.43 2.22 -12.79
N SER A 136 8.43 2.65 -14.05
CA SER A 136 7.56 2.04 -15.08
C SER A 136 7.92 0.57 -15.31
N ALA A 137 9.21 0.25 -15.32
CA ALA A 137 9.67 -1.14 -15.45
C ALA A 137 9.28 -1.97 -14.22
N ASP A 138 9.38 -1.41 -13.02
CA ASP A 138 8.98 -2.09 -11.77
C ASP A 138 7.46 -2.33 -11.71
N VAL A 139 6.64 -1.38 -12.18
CA VAL A 139 5.19 -1.57 -12.35
C VAL A 139 4.90 -2.73 -13.31
N LEU A 140 5.55 -2.76 -14.48
CA LEU A 140 5.36 -3.84 -15.45
C LEU A 140 5.81 -5.20 -14.90
N TYR A 141 6.93 -5.23 -14.18
CA TYR A 141 7.41 -6.44 -13.51
C TYR A 141 6.41 -6.97 -12.48
N HIS A 142 5.93 -6.09 -11.60
CA HIS A 142 4.97 -6.48 -10.57
C HIS A 142 3.58 -6.80 -11.14
N LEU A 143 3.22 -6.23 -12.29
CA LEU A 143 2.05 -6.66 -13.05
C LEU A 143 2.22 -8.08 -13.57
N MET A 144 3.34 -8.41 -14.23
CA MET A 144 3.61 -9.78 -14.70
C MET A 144 3.61 -10.79 -13.55
N LEU A 145 4.17 -10.40 -12.39
CA LEU A 145 4.14 -11.21 -11.18
C LEU A 145 2.71 -11.47 -10.68
N LEU A 146 1.85 -10.46 -10.70
CA LEU A 146 0.45 -10.58 -10.34
C LEU A 146 -0.33 -11.47 -11.32
N LEU A 147 -0.07 -11.34 -12.62
CA LEU A 147 -0.70 -12.19 -13.63
C LEU A 147 -0.31 -13.66 -13.43
N VAL A 148 0.97 -13.95 -13.16
CA VAL A 148 1.43 -15.31 -12.79
C VAL A 148 0.72 -15.83 -11.54
N ASP A 149 0.64 -15.03 -10.46
CA ASP A 149 -0.05 -15.41 -9.23
C ASP A 149 -1.54 -15.71 -9.47
N ALA A 150 -2.17 -14.98 -10.40
CA ALA A 150 -3.56 -15.16 -10.80
C ALA A 150 -3.79 -16.26 -11.86
N GLY A 151 -2.73 -16.86 -12.40
CA GLY A 151 -2.83 -17.85 -13.50
C GLY A 151 -3.28 -17.25 -14.84
N ILE A 152 -3.07 -15.95 -15.04
CA ILE A 152 -3.43 -15.22 -16.27
C ILE A 152 -2.20 -15.07 -17.15
N THR A 153 -2.34 -15.38 -18.43
CA THR A 153 -1.27 -15.21 -19.41
C THR A 153 -1.24 -13.78 -19.97
N PRO A 154 -0.07 -13.26 -20.40
CA PRO A 154 -0.02 -11.96 -21.08
C PRO A 154 -0.88 -11.95 -22.35
N GLY A 155 -0.97 -13.09 -23.05
CA GLY A 155 -1.82 -13.28 -24.24
C GLY A 155 -3.29 -12.91 -24.01
N GLU A 156 -3.85 -13.25 -22.85
CA GLU A 156 -5.22 -12.85 -22.49
C GLU A 156 -5.35 -11.33 -22.34
N VAL A 157 -4.34 -10.67 -21.78
CA VAL A 157 -4.30 -9.21 -21.64
C VAL A 157 -4.13 -8.54 -23.01
N TRP A 158 -3.26 -9.07 -23.87
CA TRP A 158 -3.08 -8.60 -25.25
C TRP A 158 -4.37 -8.72 -26.06
N ALA A 159 -5.08 -9.84 -25.94
CA ALA A 159 -6.37 -10.05 -26.58
C ALA A 159 -7.42 -9.03 -26.11
N GLU A 160 -7.46 -8.72 -24.82
CA GLU A 160 -8.37 -7.69 -24.28
C GLU A 160 -7.98 -6.28 -24.76
N LEU A 161 -6.69 -5.95 -24.85
CA LEU A 161 -6.23 -4.69 -25.43
C LEU A 161 -6.62 -4.59 -26.91
N ARG A 162 -6.42 -5.68 -27.68
CA ARG A 162 -6.80 -5.75 -29.09
C ARG A 162 -8.31 -5.58 -29.29
N ARG A 163 -9.13 -6.10 -28.38
CA ARG A 163 -10.59 -5.93 -28.39
C ARG A 163 -11.01 -4.47 -28.20
N ARG A 164 -10.22 -3.68 -27.46
CA ARG A 164 -10.47 -2.25 -27.19
C ARG A 164 -9.85 -1.33 -28.24
N GLU A 165 -8.86 -1.82 -28.97
CA GLU A 165 -8.18 -1.06 -30.01
C GLU A 165 -9.17 -0.57 -31.08
N GLY A 166 -9.08 0.71 -31.46
CA GLY A 166 -9.99 1.35 -32.40
C GLY A 166 -11.29 1.90 -31.78
N ILE A 167 -11.56 1.62 -30.50
CA ILE A 167 -12.67 2.24 -29.75
C ILE A 167 -12.12 3.49 -29.04
N SER A 168 -12.83 4.63 -29.14
CA SER A 168 -12.40 5.83 -28.40
C SER A 168 -12.39 5.55 -26.89
N GLY A 169 -11.35 6.00 -26.19
CA GLY A 169 -11.22 5.74 -24.75
C GLY A 169 -12.41 6.23 -23.91
N ILE A 170 -13.16 7.22 -24.41
CA ILE A 170 -14.40 7.71 -23.79
C ILE A 170 -15.53 6.68 -23.96
N ALA A 171 -15.76 6.20 -25.18
CA ALA A 171 -16.81 5.20 -25.46
C ALA A 171 -16.50 3.87 -24.78
N GLU A 172 -15.23 3.45 -24.82
CA GLU A 172 -14.74 2.24 -24.16
C GLU A 172 -14.99 2.30 -22.64
N LYS A 173 -14.53 3.37 -21.95
CA LYS A 173 -14.75 3.54 -20.51
C LYS A 173 -16.25 3.59 -20.15
N ALA A 174 -17.07 4.24 -20.96
CA ALA A 174 -18.51 4.34 -20.73
C ALA A 174 -19.22 2.98 -20.83
N SER A 175 -18.72 2.07 -21.67
CA SER A 175 -19.29 0.73 -21.87
C SER A 175 -18.95 -0.29 -20.77
N ARG A 176 -17.97 0.00 -19.89
CA ARG A 176 -17.52 -0.96 -18.87
C ARG A 176 -18.59 -1.19 -17.80
N PRO A 177 -18.94 -2.46 -17.46
CA PRO A 177 -19.77 -2.74 -16.31
C PRO A 177 -19.04 -2.30 -15.04
N ARG A 178 -19.60 -1.32 -14.32
CA ARG A 178 -18.96 -0.76 -13.12
C ARG A 178 -18.97 -1.80 -11.99
N PRO A 179 -17.81 -2.23 -11.47
CA PRO A 179 -17.79 -3.17 -10.36
C PRO A 179 -18.47 -2.57 -9.14
N LYS A 180 -19.42 -3.30 -8.53
CA LYS A 180 -20.14 -2.84 -7.32
C LYS A 180 -19.20 -2.41 -6.19
N ALA A 181 -18.04 -3.08 -6.07
CA ALA A 181 -17.02 -2.76 -5.07
C ALA A 181 -16.37 -1.37 -5.27
N LEU A 182 -16.12 -0.95 -6.51
CA LEU A 182 -15.57 0.39 -6.79
C LEU A 182 -16.61 1.49 -6.53
N LEU A 183 -17.88 1.24 -6.86
CA LEU A 183 -18.97 2.17 -6.59
C LEU A 183 -19.19 2.40 -5.08
N ALA A 184 -19.04 1.34 -4.28
CA ALA A 184 -19.20 1.41 -2.82
C ALA A 184 -18.08 2.21 -2.14
N ILE A 185 -16.84 2.13 -2.66
CA ILE A 185 -15.67 2.82 -2.08
C ILE A 185 -15.59 4.27 -2.58
N ALA A 186 -15.94 4.54 -3.84
CA ALA A 186 -15.66 5.83 -4.44
C ALA A 186 -16.70 6.92 -4.11
N GLN A 187 -17.96 6.60 -3.79
CA GLN A 187 -19.08 7.57 -3.69
C GLN A 187 -19.12 8.61 -4.83
N THR A 188 -18.48 8.32 -5.96
CA THR A 188 -18.43 9.18 -7.14
C THR A 188 -18.77 8.37 -8.37
N THR A 189 -19.70 8.89 -9.16
CA THR A 189 -20.04 8.36 -10.49
C THR A 189 -19.06 8.82 -11.56
N LYS A 190 -18.09 9.69 -11.21
CA LYS A 190 -16.99 10.15 -12.05
C LYS A 190 -15.65 9.78 -11.40
N LEU A 191 -14.97 8.81 -11.99
CA LEU A 191 -13.51 8.73 -11.94
C LEU A 191 -13.00 9.21 -13.32
N PRO A 192 -11.89 9.95 -13.40
CA PRO A 192 -11.33 10.42 -14.69
C PRO A 192 -11.02 9.29 -15.69
#